data_AF-A0A2J4G679-F1
#
_entry.id   AF-A0A2J4G679-F1
#
_cell.length_a   1.000
_cell.length_b   1.000
_cell.length_c   1.000
_cell.angle_alpha   90.00
_cell.angle_beta   90.00
_cell.angle_gamma   90.00
#
_symmetry.space_group_name_H-M   'P 1'
#
loop_
_entity.id
_entity.type
_entity.pdbx_description
1 polymer ?
#
loop_
_entity_poly.entity_id
_entity_poly.type
_entity_poly.pdbx_seq_one_letter_code
_entity_poly.pdbx_strand_id
1 'polypeptide(L)'
;ERLEGVVVIAATNRPDIIDPALLRPGRFDRLVYVPPPDEKARLEIFKVHTRRMPLAEDVDLAELAKRTEGYTGADIAAVCREAAITALREAGKPTKVTMNHFLRALETVKPSVTREDLERYKRIAEEFRRMLS
;
A
#
# COMPACT_ATOMS: atom_id res chain seq x y z
N GLU A 1 -13.59 -23.14 27.98
CA GLU A 1 -12.12 -23.09 27.90
C GLU A 1 -11.67 -21.64 27.88
N ARG A 2 -10.62 -21.28 28.64
CA ARG A 2 -9.93 -19.99 28.45
C ARG A 2 -9.01 -20.14 27.24
N LEU A 3 -9.15 -19.25 26.26
CA LEU A 3 -8.22 -19.15 25.14
C LEU A 3 -6.93 -18.46 25.62
N GLU A 4 -6.04 -19.22 26.24
CA GLU A 4 -4.71 -18.74 26.59
C GLU A 4 -3.83 -18.76 25.33
N GLY A 5 -3.11 -17.66 25.05
CA GLY A 5 -2.20 -17.54 23.90
C GLY A 5 -2.84 -17.16 22.56
N VAL A 6 -4.14 -16.80 22.53
CA VAL A 6 -4.81 -16.34 21.30
C VAL A 6 -4.83 -14.81 21.22
N VAL A 7 -4.41 -14.27 20.08
CA VAL A 7 -4.54 -12.84 19.74
C VAL A 7 -5.53 -12.71 18.58
N VAL A 8 -6.48 -11.78 18.70
CA VAL A 8 -7.48 -11.50 17.67
C VAL A 8 -7.18 -10.14 17.06
N ILE A 9 -7.10 -10.07 15.73
CA ILE A 9 -6.89 -8.83 14.96
C ILE A 9 -8.06 -8.69 13.97
N ALA A 10 -8.61 -7.49 13.85
CA ALA A 10 -9.62 -7.13 12.86
C ALA A 10 -9.15 -5.93 12.03
N ALA A 11 -9.61 -5.83 10.79
CA ALA A 11 -9.30 -4.73 9.87
C ALA A 11 -10.58 -4.22 9.20
N THR A 12 -10.69 -2.91 8.99
CA THR A 12 -11.83 -2.25 8.34
C THR A 12 -11.37 -1.05 7.50
N ASN A 13 -12.08 -0.77 6.40
CA ASN A 13 -11.97 0.49 5.65
C ASN A 13 -13.14 1.45 5.95
N ARG A 14 -14.07 1.03 6.83
CA ARG A 14 -15.27 1.74 7.25
C ARG A 14 -15.38 1.70 8.78
N PRO A 15 -14.51 2.41 9.51
CA PRO A 15 -14.61 2.44 10.96
C PRO A 15 -15.88 3.15 11.46
N ASP A 16 -16.46 4.03 10.65
CA ASP A 16 -17.66 4.81 10.92
C ASP A 16 -18.94 3.97 11.15
N ILE A 17 -18.97 2.73 10.65
CA ILE A 17 -20.13 1.83 10.76
C ILE A 17 -19.91 0.68 11.76
N ILE A 18 -18.77 0.67 12.48
CA ILE A 18 -18.51 -0.36 13.49
C ILE A 18 -19.40 -0.12 14.70
N ASP A 19 -20.05 -1.18 15.18
CA ASP A 19 -20.81 -1.12 16.44
C ASP A 19 -19.89 -0.71 17.61
N PRO A 20 -20.15 0.43 18.28
CA PRO A 20 -19.34 0.89 19.41
C PRO A 20 -19.23 -0.14 20.55
N ALA A 21 -20.18 -1.07 20.67
CA ALA A 21 -20.09 -2.15 21.64
C ALA A 21 -18.87 -3.06 21.39
N LEU A 22 -18.43 -3.25 20.14
CA LEU A 22 -17.25 -4.06 19.80
C LEU A 22 -15.93 -3.42 20.23
N LEU A 23 -15.92 -2.10 20.45
CA LEU A 23 -14.73 -1.32 20.81
C LEU A 23 -14.57 -1.11 22.33
N ARG A 24 -15.47 -1.67 23.14
CA ARG A 24 -15.40 -1.56 24.61
C ARG A 24 -14.22 -2.39 25.18
N PRO A 25 -13.70 -2.01 26.37
CA PRO A 25 -12.64 -2.76 27.05
C PRO A 25 -12.92 -4.27 27.13
N GLY A 26 -11.90 -5.08 26.85
CA GLY A 26 -11.97 -6.54 26.79
C GLY A 26 -12.46 -7.11 25.45
N ARG A 27 -12.64 -6.28 24.42
CA ARG A 27 -13.00 -6.66 23.04
C ARG A 27 -11.93 -6.12 22.07
N PHE A 28 -12.32 -5.39 21.02
CA PHE A 28 -11.37 -4.70 20.13
C PHE A 28 -10.98 -3.34 20.72
N ASP A 29 -10.38 -3.36 21.90
CA ASP A 29 -10.03 -2.16 22.67
C ASP A 29 -8.65 -1.56 22.31
N ARG A 30 -7.93 -2.17 21.37
CA ARG A 30 -6.69 -1.64 20.77
C ARG A 30 -6.94 -1.27 19.31
N LEU A 31 -6.86 0.02 19.02
CA LEU A 31 -7.04 0.55 17.67
C LEU A 31 -5.69 0.98 17.09
N VAL A 32 -5.40 0.53 15.87
CA VAL A 32 -4.19 0.90 15.12
C VAL A 32 -4.61 1.50 13.79
N TYR A 33 -4.28 2.78 13.59
CA TYR A 33 -4.53 3.45 12.32
C TYR A 33 -3.37 3.22 11.34
N VAL A 34 -3.69 2.79 10.13
CA VAL A 34 -2.72 2.55 9.04
C VAL A 34 -2.95 3.60 7.95
N PRO A 35 -2.10 4.65 7.84
CA PRO A 35 -2.26 5.66 6.81
C PRO A 35 -1.84 5.15 5.43
N PRO A 36 -2.28 5.84 4.35
CA PRO A 36 -1.65 5.71 3.03
C PRO A 36 -0.14 5.96 3.10
N PRO A 37 0.67 5.29 2.26
CA PRO A 37 2.13 5.36 2.36
C PRO A 37 2.67 6.72 1.91
N ASP A 38 3.59 7.27 2.70
CA ASP A 38 4.41 8.41 2.30
C ASP A 38 5.50 8.00 1.28
N GLU A 39 6.27 8.95 0.76
CA GLU A 39 7.31 8.67 -0.23
C GLU A 39 8.33 7.61 0.23
N LYS A 40 8.75 7.67 1.50
CA LYS A 40 9.71 6.70 2.06
C LYS A 40 9.10 5.31 2.16
N ALA A 41 7.85 5.21 2.62
CA ALA A 41 7.11 3.96 2.66
C ALA A 41 6.91 3.40 1.24
N ARG A 42 6.58 4.23 0.24
CA ARG A 42 6.47 3.80 -1.16
C ARG A 42 7.79 3.26 -1.69
N LEU A 43 8.93 3.88 -1.37
CA LEU A 43 10.26 3.35 -1.71
C LEU A 43 10.47 1.94 -1.12
N GLU A 44 10.14 1.74 0.16
CA GLU A 44 10.27 0.42 0.79
C GLU A 44 9.32 -0.61 0.17
N ILE A 45 8.09 -0.21 -0.18
CA ILE A 45 7.14 -1.06 -0.90
C ILE A 45 7.70 -1.46 -2.27
N PHE A 46 8.26 -0.52 -3.03
CA PHE A 46 8.95 -0.83 -4.29
C PHE A 46 10.08 -1.84 -4.07
N LYS A 47 10.94 -1.63 -3.07
CA LYS A 47 12.04 -2.58 -2.74
C LYS A 47 11.50 -3.98 -2.43
N VAL A 48 10.41 -4.09 -1.66
CA VAL A 48 9.79 -5.38 -1.34
C VAL A 48 9.28 -6.07 -2.60
N HIS A 49 8.53 -5.37 -3.45
CA HIS A 49 7.94 -5.98 -4.65
C HIS A 49 8.95 -6.26 -5.77
N THR A 50 10.06 -5.52 -5.79
CA THR A 50 11.15 -5.71 -6.77
C THR A 50 12.28 -6.61 -6.27
N ARG A 51 12.27 -7.06 -5.01
CA ARG A 51 13.36 -7.85 -4.38
C ARG A 51 13.82 -9.08 -5.17
N ARG A 52 12.91 -9.69 -5.94
CA ARG A 52 13.20 -10.88 -6.77
C ARG A 52 13.03 -10.61 -8.28
N MET A 53 12.85 -9.35 -8.66
CA MET A 53 12.74 -8.95 -10.06
C MET A 53 14.15 -8.73 -10.62
N PRO A 54 14.46 -9.24 -11.82
CA PRO A 54 15.71 -8.92 -12.50
C PRO A 54 15.64 -7.47 -12.99
N LEU A 55 16.06 -6.50 -12.17
CA LEU A 55 16.09 -5.10 -12.57
C LEU A 55 17.31 -4.81 -13.47
N ALA A 56 17.13 -3.92 -14.44
CA ALA A 56 18.25 -3.31 -15.15
C ALA A 56 18.87 -2.17 -14.32
N GLU A 57 20.09 -1.77 -14.69
CA GLU A 57 20.89 -0.80 -13.93
C GLU A 57 20.31 0.63 -13.98
N ASP A 58 19.44 0.90 -14.94
CA ASP A 58 18.76 2.18 -15.13
C ASP A 58 17.55 2.38 -14.19
N VAL A 59 17.15 1.37 -13.43
CA VAL A 59 15.98 1.44 -12.55
C VAL A 59 16.28 2.19 -11.27
N ASP A 60 15.68 3.38 -11.12
CA ASP A 60 15.70 4.16 -9.89
C ASP A 60 14.37 4.05 -9.13
N LEU A 61 14.38 3.26 -8.05
CA LEU A 61 13.20 3.08 -7.20
C LEU A 61 12.82 4.34 -6.39
N ALA A 62 13.79 5.20 -6.08
CA ALA A 62 13.51 6.46 -5.38
C ALA A 62 12.77 7.43 -6.30
N GLU A 63 13.13 7.47 -7.58
CA GLU A 63 12.40 8.23 -8.59
C GLU A 63 10.97 7.69 -8.78
N LEU A 64 10.78 6.37 -8.80
CA LEU A 64 9.44 5.76 -8.86
C LEU A 64 8.60 6.11 -7.62
N ALA A 65 9.20 6.13 -6.42
CA ALA A 65 8.52 6.51 -5.19
C ALA A 65 8.01 7.97 -5.21
N LYS A 66 8.78 8.88 -5.81
CA LYS A 66 8.37 10.29 -6.02
C LYS A 66 7.20 10.41 -7.00
N ARG A 67 7.21 9.63 -8.08
CA ARG A 67 6.18 9.65 -9.14
C ARG A 67 4.84 9.03 -8.74
N THR A 68 4.79 8.33 -7.61
CA THR A 68 3.65 7.51 -7.18
C THR A 68 2.90 8.12 -6.00
N GLU A 69 2.83 9.44 -5.90
CA GLU A 69 1.95 10.09 -4.93
C GLU A 69 0.50 9.63 -5.11
N GLY A 70 -0.17 9.30 -4.00
CA GLY A 70 -1.53 8.75 -4.01
C GLY A 70 -1.63 7.23 -4.27
N TYR A 71 -0.51 6.54 -4.53
CA TYR A 71 -0.53 5.10 -4.71
C TYR A 71 -0.57 4.37 -3.37
N THR A 72 -1.35 3.30 -3.32
CA THR A 72 -1.34 2.33 -2.21
C THR A 72 -0.25 1.28 -2.41
N GLY A 73 -0.05 0.43 -1.40
CA GLY A 73 0.81 -0.75 -1.55
C GLY A 73 0.32 -1.70 -2.66
N ALA A 74 -0.99 -1.81 -2.83
CA ALA A 74 -1.58 -2.62 -3.90
C ALA A 74 -1.31 -2.03 -5.28
N ASP A 75 -1.41 -0.70 -5.43
CA ASP A 75 -1.13 -0.02 -6.71
C ASP A 75 0.34 -0.19 -7.10
N ILE A 76 1.27 -0.02 -6.16
CA ILE A 76 2.71 -0.22 -6.42
C ILE A 76 3.00 -1.68 -6.80
N ALA A 77 2.37 -2.64 -6.12
CA ALA A 77 2.48 -4.06 -6.50
C ALA A 77 1.96 -4.32 -7.92
N ALA A 78 0.88 -3.65 -8.32
CA ALA A 78 0.35 -3.71 -9.68
C ALA A 78 1.30 -3.08 -10.70
N VAL A 79 1.89 -1.92 -10.41
CA VAL A 79 2.94 -1.28 -11.25
C VAL A 79 4.10 -2.24 -11.47
N CYS A 80 4.64 -2.85 -10.42
CA CYS A 80 5.76 -3.79 -10.54
C CYS A 80 5.41 -5.00 -11.42
N ARG A 81 4.18 -5.53 -11.27
CA ARG A 81 3.69 -6.65 -12.06
C ARG A 81 3.52 -6.27 -13.53
N GLU A 82 2.92 -5.11 -13.83
CA GLU A 82 2.70 -4.64 -15.20
C GLU A 82 4.03 -4.35 -15.90
N ALA A 83 5.01 -3.77 -15.19
CA ALA A 83 6.36 -3.56 -15.72
C ALA A 83 7.04 -4.89 -16.09
N ALA A 84 6.91 -5.91 -15.24
CA ALA A 84 7.46 -7.25 -15.51
C ALA A 84 6.77 -7.93 -16.71
N ILE A 85 5.44 -7.83 -16.81
CA ILE A 85 4.67 -8.37 -17.94
C ILE A 85 5.05 -7.66 -19.24
N THR A 86 5.18 -6.33 -19.21
CA THR A 86 5.60 -5.53 -20.36
C THR A 86 6.97 -5.98 -20.86
N ALA A 87 7.96 -6.11 -19.96
CA ALA A 87 9.29 -6.60 -20.29
C ALA A 87 9.27 -7.99 -20.93
N LEU A 88 8.48 -8.91 -20.37
CA LEU A 88 8.36 -10.28 -20.87
C LEU A 88 7.70 -10.33 -22.25
N ARG A 89 6.65 -9.52 -22.49
CA ARG A 89 5.96 -9.43 -23.78
C ARG A 89 6.87 -8.89 -24.87
N GLU A 90 7.70 -7.89 -24.57
CA GLU A 90 8.65 -7.31 -25.54
C GLU A 90 9.77 -8.28 -25.91
N ALA A 91 10.36 -8.96 -24.93
CA ALA A 91 11.51 -9.84 -25.17
C ALA A 91 11.12 -11.27 -25.60
N GLY A 92 9.90 -11.70 -25.32
CA GLY A 92 9.43 -13.08 -25.55
C GLY A 92 10.07 -14.13 -24.65
N LYS A 93 10.89 -13.72 -23.67
CA LYS A 93 11.62 -14.59 -22.73
C LYS A 93 11.93 -13.84 -21.43
N PRO A 94 12.28 -14.52 -20.33
CA PRO A 94 12.73 -13.85 -19.11
C PRO A 94 13.87 -12.87 -19.39
N THR A 95 13.67 -11.61 -19.02
CA THR A 95 14.59 -10.49 -19.30
C THR A 95 14.64 -9.52 -18.12
N LYS A 96 15.58 -8.57 -18.15
CA LYS A 96 15.64 -7.50 -17.16
C LYS A 96 14.52 -6.48 -17.36
N VAL A 97 13.95 -6.00 -16.27
CA VAL A 97 12.95 -4.91 -16.25
C VAL A 97 13.69 -3.58 -16.17
N THR A 98 13.51 -2.73 -17.19
CA THR A 98 14.12 -1.40 -17.31
C THR A 98 13.22 -0.32 -16.74
N MET A 99 13.77 0.89 -16.60
CA MET A 99 13.01 2.05 -16.16
C MET A 99 11.86 2.37 -17.13
N ASN A 100 12.07 2.18 -18.43
CA ASN A 100 11.03 2.38 -19.44
C ASN A 100 9.80 1.49 -19.22
N HIS A 101 9.98 0.23 -18.81
CA HIS A 101 8.84 -0.64 -18.50
C HIS A 101 8.02 -0.13 -17.30
N PHE A 102 8.69 0.43 -16.28
CA PHE A 102 8.00 1.05 -15.15
C PHE A 102 7.24 2.31 -15.56
N LEU A 103 7.84 3.17 -16.39
CA LEU A 103 7.16 4.37 -16.89
C LEU A 103 5.87 4.01 -17.66
N ARG A 104 5.94 3.00 -18.53
CA ARG A 104 4.75 2.47 -19.23
C ARG A 104 3.72 1.86 -18.26
N ALA A 105 4.18 1.18 -17.22
CA ALA A 105 3.29 0.64 -16.21
C ALA A 105 2.53 1.75 -15.45
N LEU A 106 3.17 2.89 -15.16
CA LEU A 106 2.54 4.06 -14.53
C LEU A 106 1.53 4.78 -15.45
N GLU A 107 1.64 4.62 -16.76
CA GLU A 107 0.61 5.09 -17.69
C GLU A 107 -0.68 4.28 -17.57
N THR A 108 -0.55 2.98 -17.25
CA THR A 108 -1.67 2.04 -17.19
C THR A 108 -2.28 1.94 -15.80
N VAL A 109 -1.45 1.82 -14.76
CA VAL A 109 -1.87 1.70 -13.37
C VAL A 109 -1.99 3.11 -12.80
N LYS A 110 -3.21 3.55 -12.46
CA LYS A 110 -3.49 4.86 -11.85
C LYS A 110 -3.60 4.73 -10.33
N PRO A 111 -3.31 5.79 -9.56
CA PRO A 111 -3.49 5.77 -8.11
C PRO A 111 -4.94 5.45 -7.75
N SER A 112 -5.15 4.53 -6.81
CA SER A 112 -6.50 4.17 -6.38
C SER A 112 -7.07 5.13 -5.32
N VAL A 113 -6.21 5.94 -4.69
CA VAL A 113 -6.61 6.86 -3.62
C VAL A 113 -6.68 8.27 -4.18
N THR A 114 -7.88 8.84 -4.16
CA THR A 114 -8.10 10.22 -4.59
C THR A 114 -7.68 11.22 -3.51
N ARG A 115 -7.62 12.50 -3.88
CA ARG A 115 -7.36 13.57 -2.91
C ARG A 115 -8.46 13.67 -1.85
N GLU A 116 -9.72 13.44 -2.23
CA GLU A 116 -10.85 13.39 -1.28
C GLU A 116 -10.71 12.23 -0.30
N ASP A 117 -10.27 11.06 -0.77
CA ASP A 117 -10.01 9.91 0.09
C ASP A 117 -8.91 10.22 1.13
N LEU A 118 -7.83 10.91 0.72
CA LEU A 118 -6.78 11.33 1.65
C LEU A 118 -7.30 12.25 2.75
N GLU A 119 -8.21 13.18 2.43
CA GLU A 119 -8.85 14.04 3.42
C GLU A 119 -9.77 13.24 4.35
N ARG A 120 -10.52 12.28 3.81
CA ARG A 120 -11.35 11.38 4.59
C ARG A 120 -10.49 10.54 5.56
N TYR A 121 -9.38 9.99 5.09
CA TYR A 121 -8.43 9.26 5.94
C TYR A 121 -7.84 10.14 7.05
N LYS A 122 -7.51 11.40 6.76
CA LYS A 122 -7.04 12.36 7.78
C LYS A 122 -8.10 12.60 8.86
N ARG A 123 -9.36 12.84 8.47
CA ARG A 123 -10.47 13.03 9.42
C ARG A 123 -10.66 11.81 10.32
N ILE A 124 -10.68 10.62 9.73
CA ILE A 124 -10.76 9.35 10.48
C ILE A 124 -9.58 9.25 11.46
N ALA A 125 -8.36 9.58 11.04
CA ALA A 125 -7.18 9.51 11.91
C ALA A 125 -7.25 10.48 13.10
N GLU A 126 -7.82 11.67 12.92
CA GLU A 126 -8.01 12.66 13.98
C GLU A 126 -9.09 12.22 14.99
N GLU A 127 -10.22 11.71 14.50
CA GLU A 127 -11.28 11.15 15.35
C GLU A 127 -10.75 9.98 16.18
N PHE A 128 -10.01 9.06 15.55
CA PHE A 128 -9.40 7.93 16.24
C PHE A 128 -8.39 8.36 17.29
N ARG A 129 -7.57 9.37 17.00
CA ARG A 129 -6.63 9.92 18.00
C ARG A 129 -7.36 10.49 19.21
N ARG A 130 -8.50 11.16 19.01
CA ARG A 130 -9.34 11.67 20.11
C ARG A 130 -10.01 10.58 20.93
N MET A 131 -10.37 9.44 20.33
CA MET A 131 -10.95 8.32 21.06
C MET A 131 -9.93 7.56 21.92
N LEU A 132 -8.65 7.62 21.56
CA LEU A 132 -7.54 6.95 22.25
C LEU A 132 -6.85 7.82 23.31
N SER A 133 -7.13 9.13 23.33
CA SER A 133 -6.62 10.11 24.30
C SER A 133 -7.58 10.30 25.47
#